data_AF-A0A7X4WD53-F1
#
_entry.id   AF-A0A7X4WD53-F1
#
_cell.length_a   1.000
_cell.length_b   1.000
_cell.length_c   1.000
_cell.angle_alpha   90.00
_cell.angle_beta   90.00
_cell.angle_gamma   90.00
#
_symmetry.space_group_name_H-M   'P 1'
#
loop_
_entity.id
_entity.type
_entity.pdbx_description
1 polymer ?
#
loop_
_entity_poly.entity_id
_entity_poly.type
_entity_poly.pdbx_seq_one_letter_code
_entity_poly.pdbx_strand_id
1 'polypeptide(L)'
;MTTLLDTHSDINEAALRAIAHMPTTSLPVLMGHDFTSKLSDADYMRIAVLLAQKSYHEGGCPIGAVIINNQTGQIVGKGHNTLVQEDHPYNHGETSAIRDAGRIDFSQTTLFTSLSPCDVCATLLYMRGFKRVVVGDITNASGNEELLREKGIQVDILEDKQGIALYAQFRKEKPEQDLEDWKGLCAVHSHCAS
;
A
#
# COMPACT_ATOMS: atom_id res chain seq x y z
N MET A 1 -0.57 29.39 2.92
CA MET A 1 0.44 28.88 1.96
C MET A 1 -0.29 28.50 0.70
N THR A 2 0.18 28.93 -0.46
CA THR A 2 -0.37 28.49 -1.76
C THR A 2 0.19 27.11 -2.04
N THR A 3 -0.66 26.10 -2.18
CA THR A 3 -0.27 24.74 -2.56
C THR A 3 -0.21 24.61 -4.08
N LEU A 4 0.55 23.64 -4.60
CA LEU A 4 0.67 23.42 -6.04
C LEU A 4 -0.61 22.81 -6.66
N LEU A 5 -1.25 21.92 -5.91
CA LEU A 5 -2.55 21.34 -6.20
C LEU A 5 -3.59 22.00 -5.29
N ASP A 6 -4.62 22.56 -5.92
CA ASP A 6 -5.66 23.36 -5.28
C ASP A 6 -7.09 22.93 -5.71
N THR A 7 -8.09 23.73 -5.36
CA THR A 7 -9.49 23.51 -5.72
C THR A 7 -9.71 23.36 -7.23
N HIS A 8 -8.92 24.07 -8.04
CA HIS A 8 -9.06 24.11 -9.51
C HIS A 8 -8.24 23.04 -10.21
N SER A 9 -7.34 22.37 -9.49
CA SER A 9 -6.52 21.29 -10.02
C SER A 9 -7.35 20.02 -10.22
N ASP A 10 -7.26 19.43 -11.41
CA ASP A 10 -7.92 18.16 -11.74
C ASP A 10 -7.22 16.98 -11.06
N ILE A 11 -8.02 15.98 -10.65
CA ILE A 11 -7.48 14.68 -10.24
C ILE A 11 -7.17 13.90 -11.51
N ASN A 12 -5.88 13.73 -11.80
CA ASN A 12 -5.39 12.99 -12.95
C ASN A 12 -4.14 12.18 -12.59
N GLU A 13 -3.74 11.28 -13.48
CA GLU A 13 -2.62 10.37 -13.30
C GLU A 13 -1.30 11.09 -12.95
N ALA A 14 -1.05 12.28 -13.50
CA ALA A 14 0.16 13.05 -13.22
C ALA A 14 0.16 13.59 -11.78
N ALA A 15 -0.98 14.10 -11.31
CA ALA A 15 -1.16 14.54 -9.93
C ALA A 15 -0.99 13.35 -8.95
N LEU A 16 -1.62 12.21 -9.23
CA LEU A 16 -1.50 11.02 -8.38
C LEU A 16 -0.07 10.46 -8.35
N ARG A 17 0.66 10.50 -9.48
CA ARG A 17 2.10 10.16 -9.53
C ARG A 17 2.96 11.10 -8.69
N ALA A 18 2.69 12.41 -8.75
CA ALA A 18 3.39 13.37 -7.91
C ALA A 18 3.15 13.08 -6.42
N ILE A 19 1.90 12.79 -6.04
CA ILE A 19 1.55 12.43 -4.67
C ILE A 19 2.23 11.12 -4.24
N ALA A 20 2.24 10.10 -5.10
CA ALA A 20 2.85 8.81 -4.82
C ALA A 20 4.35 8.91 -4.54
N HIS A 21 5.08 9.70 -5.33
CA HIS A 21 6.54 9.70 -5.32
C HIS A 21 7.19 10.86 -4.57
N MET A 22 6.43 11.90 -4.18
CA MET A 22 6.94 12.92 -3.28
C MET A 22 6.99 12.42 -1.83
N PRO A 23 7.99 12.82 -1.02
CA PRO A 23 8.03 12.51 0.40
C PRO A 23 6.74 12.91 1.12
N THR A 24 6.28 12.10 2.08
CA THR A 24 5.04 12.39 2.83
C THR A 24 5.11 13.74 3.55
N THR A 25 6.29 14.09 4.06
CA THR A 25 6.59 15.39 4.68
C THR A 25 6.46 16.59 3.74
N SER A 26 6.53 16.37 2.42
CA SER A 26 6.40 17.41 1.39
C SER A 26 4.95 17.58 0.88
N LEU A 27 4.05 16.65 1.21
CA LEU A 27 2.66 16.71 0.74
C LEU A 27 1.89 17.97 1.17
N PRO A 28 2.11 18.56 2.37
CA PRO A 28 1.45 19.82 2.74
C PRO A 28 1.81 21.02 1.83
N VAL A 29 2.95 20.97 1.14
CA VAL A 29 3.33 21.96 0.13
C VAL A 29 2.72 21.62 -1.24
N LEU A 30 2.61 20.33 -1.55
CA LEU A 30 2.03 19.84 -2.79
C LEU A 30 0.52 20.09 -2.86
N MET A 31 -0.24 19.67 -1.85
CA MET A 31 -1.70 19.69 -1.87
C MET A 31 -2.30 20.24 -0.57
N GLY A 32 -3.28 21.12 -0.73
CA GLY A 32 -4.07 21.66 0.37
C GLY A 32 -5.26 20.78 0.71
N HIS A 33 -5.91 21.09 1.84
CA HIS A 33 -7.12 20.41 2.29
C HIS A 33 -8.21 20.33 1.19
N ASP A 34 -8.36 21.39 0.40
CA ASP A 34 -9.39 21.44 -0.64
C ASP A 34 -9.11 20.53 -1.83
N PHE A 35 -7.85 20.18 -2.10
CA PHE A 35 -7.51 19.14 -3.07
C PHE A 35 -7.72 17.77 -2.45
N THR A 36 -7.23 17.56 -1.22
CA THR A 36 -7.35 16.31 -0.48
C THR A 36 -8.80 15.87 -0.31
N SER A 37 -9.72 16.79 -0.03
CA SER A 37 -11.15 16.49 0.16
C SER A 37 -11.87 16.01 -1.10
N LYS A 38 -11.27 16.18 -2.29
CA LYS A 38 -11.79 15.65 -3.55
C LYS A 38 -11.38 14.20 -3.82
N LEU A 39 -10.33 13.70 -3.14
CA LEU A 39 -9.80 12.36 -3.39
C LEU A 39 -10.78 11.28 -2.90
N SER A 40 -10.99 10.29 -3.75
CA SER A 40 -11.80 9.10 -3.46
C SER A 40 -10.94 7.91 -3.04
N ASP A 41 -11.57 6.85 -2.54
CA ASP A 41 -10.90 5.58 -2.27
C ASP A 41 -10.16 5.02 -3.50
N ALA A 42 -10.73 5.23 -4.70
CA ALA A 42 -10.09 4.81 -5.96
C ALA A 42 -8.81 5.60 -6.24
N ASP A 43 -8.74 6.87 -5.86
CA ASP A 43 -7.54 7.69 -6.04
C ASP A 43 -6.44 7.28 -5.06
N TYR A 44 -6.78 7.01 -3.79
CA TYR A 44 -5.80 6.50 -2.81
C TYR A 44 -5.31 5.10 -3.19
N MET A 45 -6.20 4.22 -3.66
CA MET A 45 -5.80 2.92 -4.18
C MET A 45 -4.91 3.07 -5.41
N ARG A 46 -5.21 4.01 -6.29
CA ARG A 46 -4.36 4.30 -7.45
C ARG A 46 -2.96 4.73 -7.03
N ILE A 47 -2.83 5.57 -6.00
CA ILE A 47 -1.54 5.94 -5.41
C ILE A 47 -0.80 4.71 -4.85
N ALA A 48 -1.50 3.80 -4.15
CA ALA A 48 -0.91 2.54 -3.68
C ALA A 48 -0.40 1.66 -4.84
N VAL A 49 -1.14 1.57 -5.95
CA VAL A 49 -0.71 0.85 -7.16
C VAL A 49 0.46 1.53 -7.86
N LEU A 50 0.55 2.86 -7.85
CA LEU A 50 1.73 3.59 -8.36
C LEU A 50 2.99 3.30 -7.53
N LEU A 51 2.84 3.13 -6.22
CA LEU A 51 3.90 2.68 -5.32
C LEU A 51 4.28 1.21 -5.60
N ALA A 52 3.32 0.33 -5.85
CA ALA A 52 3.58 -1.04 -6.30
C ALA A 52 4.37 -1.07 -7.63
N GLN A 53 4.00 -0.22 -8.59
CA GLN A 53 4.75 -0.04 -9.84
C GLN A 53 6.19 0.42 -9.59
N LYS A 54 6.41 1.31 -8.63
CA LYS A 54 7.77 1.72 -8.23
C LYS A 54 8.57 0.52 -7.73
N SER A 55 8.00 -0.31 -6.84
CA SER A 55 8.67 -1.52 -6.35
C SER A 55 9.10 -2.43 -7.49
N TYR A 56 8.17 -2.70 -8.41
CA TYR A 56 8.43 -3.53 -9.58
C TYR A 56 9.60 -3.03 -10.42
N HIS A 57 9.61 -1.74 -10.76
CA HIS A 57 10.66 -1.12 -11.55
C HIS A 57 12.02 -1.10 -10.83
N GLU A 58 12.00 -1.10 -9.49
CA GLU A 58 13.20 -1.23 -8.65
C GLU A 58 13.61 -2.70 -8.42
N GLY A 59 12.90 -3.66 -9.03
CA GLY A 59 13.20 -5.08 -8.98
C GLY A 59 12.50 -5.85 -7.85
N GLY A 60 11.72 -5.18 -7.00
CA GLY A 60 11.00 -5.76 -5.87
C GLY A 60 9.63 -6.37 -6.21
N CYS A 61 8.97 -6.89 -5.17
CA CYS A 61 7.58 -7.38 -5.25
C CYS A 61 6.60 -6.20 -5.37
N PRO A 62 5.64 -6.19 -6.32
CA PRO A 62 4.78 -5.04 -6.59
C PRO A 62 3.64 -4.91 -5.57
N ILE A 63 3.98 -4.50 -4.35
CA ILE A 63 3.02 -4.22 -3.29
C ILE A 63 3.26 -2.79 -2.79
N GLY A 64 2.18 -1.99 -2.73
CA GLY A 64 2.20 -0.62 -2.25
C GLY A 64 1.05 -0.36 -1.28
N ALA A 65 1.26 0.59 -0.36
CA ALA A 65 0.23 0.97 0.59
C ALA A 65 0.25 2.48 0.91
N VAL A 66 -0.91 2.99 1.29
CA VAL A 66 -1.15 4.39 1.67
C VAL A 66 -2.00 4.41 2.93
N ILE A 67 -1.66 5.29 3.88
CA ILE A 67 -2.41 5.51 5.12
C ILE A 67 -2.92 6.94 5.11
N ILE A 68 -4.23 7.10 5.31
CA ILE A 68 -4.85 8.41 5.44
C ILE A 68 -5.41 8.63 6.85
N ASN A 69 -5.45 9.89 7.28
CA ASN A 69 -6.30 10.31 8.39
C ASN A 69 -7.76 10.43 7.92
N ASN A 70 -8.71 9.80 8.61
CA ASN A 70 -10.10 9.74 8.16
C ASN A 70 -10.84 11.08 8.28
N GLN A 71 -10.40 11.98 9.16
CA GLN A 71 -11.02 13.30 9.32
C GLN A 71 -10.58 14.29 8.24
N THR A 72 -9.29 14.27 7.89
CA THR A 72 -8.71 15.27 6.98
C THR A 72 -8.47 14.75 5.56
N GLY A 73 -8.53 13.43 5.35
CA GLY A 73 -8.11 12.76 4.11
C GLY A 73 -6.60 12.83 3.85
N GLN A 74 -5.81 13.45 4.74
CA GLN A 74 -4.39 13.63 4.52
C GLN A 74 -3.67 12.28 4.57
N ILE A 75 -2.78 12.05 3.61
CA ILE A 75 -1.86 10.91 3.65
C ILE A 75 -0.87 11.16 4.78
N VAL A 76 -0.90 10.31 5.79
CA VAL A 76 -0.02 10.35 6.95
C VAL A 76 1.16 9.40 6.81
N GLY A 77 1.07 8.40 5.93
CA GLY A 77 2.20 7.56 5.55
C GLY A 77 1.92 6.80 4.26
N LYS A 78 2.97 6.48 3.50
CA LYS A 78 2.87 5.66 2.30
C LYS A 78 4.18 4.92 2.03
N GLY A 79 4.11 3.82 1.29
CA GLY A 79 5.30 3.03 0.98
C GLY A 79 5.01 1.91 0.00
N HIS A 80 6.09 1.22 -0.38
CA HIS A 80 6.06 0.02 -1.20
C HIS A 80 6.95 -1.03 -0.57
N ASN A 81 6.80 -2.28 -1.02
CA ASN A 81 7.68 -3.37 -0.61
C ASN A 81 9.13 -3.02 -0.96
N THR A 82 10.03 -3.16 0.02
CA THR A 82 11.46 -2.88 -0.15
C THR A 82 12.34 -4.07 0.26
N LEU A 83 11.80 -5.28 0.25
CA LEU A 83 12.55 -6.50 0.60
C LEU A 83 13.87 -6.56 -0.19
N VAL A 84 13.79 -6.41 -1.52
CA VAL A 84 14.97 -6.45 -2.40
C VAL A 84 15.76 -5.15 -2.37
N GLN A 85 15.08 -4.01 -2.33
CA GLN A 85 15.68 -2.69 -2.45
C GLN A 85 16.54 -2.33 -1.22
N GLU A 86 16.20 -2.86 -0.05
CA GLU A 86 16.90 -2.62 1.20
C GLU A 86 17.69 -3.84 1.70
N ASP A 87 17.74 -4.95 0.94
CA ASP A 87 18.28 -6.24 1.41
C ASP A 87 17.73 -6.62 2.80
N HIS A 88 16.41 -6.44 2.96
CA HIS A 88 15.74 -6.49 4.24
C HIS A 88 14.94 -7.80 4.35
N PRO A 89 15.02 -8.54 5.47
CA PRO A 89 14.37 -9.85 5.59
C PRO A 89 12.84 -9.78 5.57
N TYR A 90 12.27 -8.59 5.80
CA TYR A 90 10.83 -8.38 5.89
C TYR A 90 10.46 -6.89 5.84
N ASN A 91 10.14 -6.33 4.66
CA ASN A 91 9.51 -5.00 4.57
C ASN A 91 8.54 -4.91 3.39
N HIS A 92 7.27 -5.18 3.68
CA HIS A 92 6.15 -5.12 2.72
C HIS A 92 5.61 -3.69 2.56
N GLY A 93 4.66 -3.52 1.65
CA GLY A 93 4.05 -2.21 1.38
C GLY A 93 3.40 -1.59 2.63
N GLU A 94 2.63 -2.39 3.38
CA GLU A 94 1.91 -1.94 4.58
C GLU A 94 2.87 -1.58 5.71
N THR A 95 3.93 -2.37 5.91
CA THR A 95 4.94 -2.08 6.94
C THR A 95 5.77 -0.86 6.56
N SER A 96 6.09 -0.68 5.28
CA SER A 96 6.77 0.52 4.80
C SER A 96 5.91 1.77 4.99
N ALA A 97 4.60 1.68 4.73
CA ALA A 97 3.68 2.81 4.95
C ALA A 97 3.54 3.16 6.44
N ILE A 98 3.48 2.15 7.33
CA ILE A 98 3.48 2.36 8.78
C ILE A 98 4.81 2.97 9.26
N ARG A 99 5.94 2.52 8.71
CA ARG A 99 7.27 3.08 8.99
C ARG A 99 7.35 4.55 8.59
N ASP A 100 6.82 4.91 7.41
CA ASP A 100 6.75 6.29 6.92
C ASP A 100 5.82 7.17 7.77
N ALA A 101 4.68 6.63 8.24
CA ALA A 101 3.79 7.34 9.16
C ALA A 101 4.40 7.62 10.55
N GLY A 102 5.37 6.81 10.96
CA GLY A 102 5.99 6.90 12.26
C GLY A 102 5.04 6.56 13.40
N ARG A 103 5.30 7.13 14.58
CA ARG A 103 4.56 6.81 15.81
C ARG A 103 3.34 7.72 15.98
N ILE A 104 2.23 7.31 15.38
CA ILE A 104 0.92 7.98 15.50
C ILE A 104 -0.15 7.03 16.07
N ASP A 105 -1.33 7.57 16.39
CA ASP A 105 -2.52 6.77 16.66
C ASP A 105 -3.21 6.40 15.34
N PHE A 106 -3.34 5.10 15.06
CA PHE A 106 -3.97 4.56 13.85
C PHE A 106 -5.47 4.32 14.03
N SER A 107 -6.04 4.61 15.21
CA SER A 107 -7.47 4.38 15.51
C SER A 107 -8.44 5.16 14.62
N GLN A 108 -7.96 6.21 13.95
CA GLN A 108 -8.71 7.07 13.04
C GLN A 108 -8.11 7.10 11.63
N THR A 109 -7.45 6.01 11.22
CA THR A 109 -6.85 5.91 9.88
C THR A 109 -7.50 4.83 9.02
N THR A 110 -7.36 5.00 7.71
CA THR A 110 -7.64 3.98 6.70
C THR A 110 -6.33 3.61 6.01
N LEU A 111 -6.07 2.32 5.87
CA LEU A 111 -4.96 1.81 5.05
C LEU A 111 -5.50 1.26 3.73
N PHE A 112 -4.96 1.75 2.62
CA PHE A 112 -5.14 1.20 1.29
C PHE A 112 -3.94 0.33 0.98
N THR A 113 -4.14 -0.94 0.64
CA THR A 113 -3.07 -1.84 0.20
C THR A 113 -3.40 -2.39 -1.18
N SER A 114 -2.41 -2.39 -2.08
CA SER A 114 -2.60 -2.82 -3.47
C SER A 114 -2.87 -4.32 -3.60
N LEU A 115 -2.55 -5.11 -2.58
CA LEU A 115 -2.72 -6.56 -2.50
C LEU A 115 -3.21 -6.95 -1.11
N SER A 116 -3.96 -8.05 -1.00
CA SER A 116 -4.36 -8.63 0.28
C SER A 116 -3.17 -8.76 1.25
N PRO A 117 -3.33 -8.33 2.51
CA PRO A 117 -2.25 -8.37 3.49
C PRO A 117 -1.91 -9.80 3.93
N CYS A 118 -0.61 -10.09 4.03
CA CYS A 118 -0.12 -11.33 4.63
C CYS A 118 -0.40 -11.38 6.15
N ASP A 119 -0.17 -12.54 6.79
CA ASP A 119 -0.50 -12.76 8.21
C ASP A 119 0.18 -11.75 9.15
N VAL A 120 1.42 -11.36 8.83
CA VAL A 120 2.19 -10.40 9.62
C VAL A 120 1.64 -8.98 9.44
N CYS A 121 1.36 -8.56 8.20
CA CYS A 121 0.72 -7.27 7.95
C CYS A 121 -0.67 -7.21 8.59
N ALA A 122 -1.52 -8.23 8.41
CA ALA A 122 -2.83 -8.32 9.02
C ALA A 122 -2.75 -8.23 10.56
N THR A 123 -1.79 -8.93 11.16
CA THR A 123 -1.50 -8.85 12.60
C THR A 123 -1.13 -7.45 13.05
N LEU A 124 -0.23 -6.80 12.32
CA LEU A 124 0.18 -5.44 12.62
C LEU A 124 -1.01 -4.46 12.54
N LEU A 125 -1.87 -4.58 11.53
CA LEU A 125 -3.02 -3.71 11.33
C LEU A 125 -4.00 -3.76 12.51
N TYR A 126 -4.42 -4.94 12.96
CA TYR A 126 -5.32 -5.03 14.12
C TYR A 126 -4.63 -4.72 15.44
N MET A 127 -3.34 -5.02 15.59
CA MET A 127 -2.60 -4.64 16.81
C MET A 127 -2.38 -3.13 16.94
N ARG A 128 -2.30 -2.41 15.82
CA ARG A 128 -2.20 -0.93 15.80
C ARG A 128 -3.57 -0.25 15.83
N GLY A 129 -4.65 -1.00 15.66
CA GLY A 129 -6.02 -0.51 15.81
C GLY A 129 -6.55 0.28 14.61
N PHE A 130 -6.07 -0.02 13.39
CA PHE A 130 -6.59 0.63 12.18
C PHE A 130 -8.12 0.56 12.11
N LYS A 131 -8.76 1.67 11.74
CA LYS A 131 -10.24 1.70 11.65
C LYS A 131 -10.75 0.90 10.46
N ARG A 132 -10.04 1.02 9.33
CA ARG A 132 -10.47 0.52 8.04
C ARG A 132 -9.27 0.10 7.18
N VAL A 133 -9.46 -0.95 6.39
CA VAL A 133 -8.52 -1.42 5.38
C VAL A 133 -9.27 -1.56 4.06
N VAL A 134 -8.69 -1.03 2.98
CA VAL A 134 -9.20 -1.15 1.62
C VAL A 134 -8.20 -1.96 0.80
N VAL A 135 -8.65 -3.06 0.20
CA VAL A 135 -7.79 -4.03 -0.50
C VAL A 135 -7.96 -3.90 -2.00
N GLY A 136 -6.84 -3.75 -2.72
CA GLY A 136 -6.78 -3.55 -4.16
C GLY A 136 -6.82 -4.84 -4.98
N ASP A 137 -6.43 -5.98 -4.40
CA ASP A 137 -6.37 -7.26 -5.11
C ASP A 137 -6.53 -8.42 -4.12
N ILE A 138 -7.65 -9.14 -4.24
CA ILE A 138 -7.86 -10.45 -3.60
C ILE A 138 -7.82 -11.62 -4.60
N THR A 139 -7.69 -11.30 -5.89
CA THR A 139 -7.67 -12.27 -7.00
C THR A 139 -6.35 -13.04 -7.02
N ASN A 140 -5.22 -12.36 -6.83
CA ASN A 140 -3.90 -13.00 -6.84
C ASN A 140 -3.50 -13.58 -5.48
N ALA A 141 -3.96 -12.98 -4.39
CA ALA A 141 -3.72 -13.43 -3.02
C ALA A 141 -4.88 -13.00 -2.12
N SER A 142 -5.28 -13.84 -1.16
CA SER A 142 -6.34 -13.55 -0.19
C SER A 142 -6.18 -14.41 1.05
N GLY A 143 -6.93 -14.11 2.13
CA GLY A 143 -7.06 -15.00 3.29
C GLY A 143 -7.26 -14.30 4.62
N ASN A 144 -6.79 -13.06 4.77
CA ASN A 144 -6.82 -12.34 6.05
C ASN A 144 -7.94 -11.30 6.16
N GLU A 145 -8.78 -11.15 5.14
CA GLU A 145 -9.88 -10.18 5.15
C GLU A 145 -10.87 -10.49 6.28
N GLU A 146 -11.22 -11.77 6.45
CA GLU A 146 -12.16 -12.20 7.50
C GLU A 146 -11.55 -12.02 8.90
N LEU A 147 -10.28 -12.40 9.08
CA LEU A 147 -9.56 -12.18 10.34
C LEU A 147 -9.58 -10.71 10.74
N LEU A 148 -9.33 -9.79 9.81
CA LEU A 148 -9.37 -8.35 10.07
C LEU A 148 -10.78 -7.91 10.50
N ARG A 149 -11.84 -8.41 9.85
CA ARG A 149 -13.24 -8.14 10.25
C ARG A 149 -13.54 -8.66 11.65
N GLU A 150 -13.13 -9.88 11.98
CA GLU A 150 -13.29 -10.47 13.32
C GLU A 150 -12.58 -9.65 14.41
N LYS A 151 -11.46 -9.00 14.07
CA LYS A 151 -10.74 -8.08 14.96
C LYS A 151 -11.33 -6.66 15.00
N GLY A 152 -12.47 -6.43 14.35
CA GLY A 152 -13.21 -5.17 14.38
C GLY A 152 -12.73 -4.11 13.39
N ILE A 153 -11.91 -4.50 12.41
CA ILE A 153 -11.49 -3.62 11.31
C ILE A 153 -12.54 -3.69 10.20
N GLN A 154 -12.98 -2.54 9.69
CA GLN A 154 -13.78 -2.51 8.45
C GLN A 154 -12.90 -2.88 7.26
N VAL A 155 -13.31 -3.88 6.47
CA VAL A 155 -12.55 -4.32 5.29
C VAL A 155 -13.39 -4.21 4.03
N ASP A 156 -12.97 -3.32 3.12
CA ASP A 156 -13.58 -3.12 1.81
C ASP A 156 -12.67 -3.65 0.69
N ILE A 157 -13.26 -4.28 -0.32
CA ILE A 157 -12.55 -4.86 -1.45
C ILE A 157 -12.85 -4.02 -2.69
N LEU A 158 -11.81 -3.41 -3.28
CA LEU A 158 -11.96 -2.50 -4.42
C LEU A 158 -11.66 -3.15 -5.78
N GLU A 159 -10.72 -4.10 -5.83
CA GLU A 159 -10.25 -4.74 -7.07
C GLU A 159 -9.73 -3.74 -8.14
N ASP A 160 -8.55 -3.17 -7.94
CA ASP A 160 -7.88 -2.33 -8.94
C ASP A 160 -7.29 -3.19 -10.07
N LYS A 161 -7.83 -3.02 -11.28
CA LYS A 161 -7.45 -3.80 -12.47
C LYS A 161 -5.97 -3.70 -12.83
N GLN A 162 -5.32 -2.56 -12.58
CA GLN A 162 -3.92 -2.38 -12.91
C GLN A 162 -3.01 -3.04 -11.86
N GLY A 163 -3.39 -2.97 -10.59
CA GLY A 163 -2.74 -3.71 -9.50
C GLY A 163 -2.79 -5.22 -9.74
N ILE A 164 -3.99 -5.75 -10.03
CA ILE A 164 -4.21 -7.18 -10.32
C ILE A 164 -3.35 -7.65 -11.49
N ALA A 165 -3.34 -6.89 -12.59
CA ALA A 165 -2.54 -7.24 -13.77
C ALA A 165 -1.02 -7.19 -13.49
N LEU A 166 -0.56 -6.19 -12.75
CA LEU A 166 0.84 -6.04 -12.38
C LEU A 166 1.33 -7.19 -11.50
N TYR A 167 0.56 -7.56 -10.47
CA TYR A 167 0.93 -8.64 -9.58
C TYR A 167 0.93 -9.99 -10.32
N ALA A 168 -0.11 -10.26 -11.12
CA ALA A 168 -0.18 -11.47 -11.94
C ALA A 168 1.03 -11.60 -12.90
N GLN A 169 1.47 -10.50 -13.51
CA GLN A 169 2.69 -10.46 -14.33
C GLN A 169 3.93 -10.80 -13.49
N PHE A 170 4.12 -10.15 -12.35
CA PHE A 170 5.27 -10.39 -11.48
C PHE A 170 5.40 -11.86 -11.06
N ARG A 171 4.31 -12.51 -10.64
CA ARG A 171 4.35 -13.93 -10.23
C ARG A 171 4.83 -14.86 -11.34
N LYS A 172 4.47 -14.55 -12.60
CA LYS A 172 4.91 -15.31 -13.76
C LYS A 172 6.38 -15.07 -14.07
N GLU A 173 6.84 -13.83 -13.92
CA GLU A 173 8.22 -13.45 -14.25
C GLU A 173 9.23 -13.84 -13.16
N LYS A 174 8.81 -13.79 -11.89
CA LYS A 174 9.68 -13.97 -10.72
C LYS A 174 9.04 -14.84 -9.64
N PRO A 175 8.70 -16.12 -9.93
CA PRO A 175 8.00 -17.00 -9.01
C PRO A 175 8.78 -17.30 -7.71
N GLU A 176 10.11 -17.34 -7.76
CA GLU A 176 10.95 -17.54 -6.56
C GLU A 176 10.90 -16.33 -5.63
N GLN A 177 10.87 -15.11 -6.18
CA GLN A 177 10.74 -13.89 -5.40
C GLN A 177 9.33 -13.73 -4.83
N ASP A 178 8.28 -14.12 -5.57
CA ASP A 178 6.91 -14.24 -5.03
C ASP A 178 6.89 -15.22 -3.84
N LEU A 179 7.53 -16.38 -3.98
CA LEU A 179 7.61 -17.37 -2.91
C LEU A 179 8.38 -16.85 -1.69
N GLU A 180 9.51 -16.17 -1.90
CA GLU A 180 10.29 -15.53 -0.83
C GLU A 180 9.47 -14.47 -0.09
N ASP A 181 8.78 -13.59 -0.80
CA ASP A 181 8.05 -12.49 -0.19
C ASP A 181 6.92 -12.98 0.72
N TRP A 182 6.28 -14.10 0.35
CA TRP A 182 5.19 -14.71 1.11
C TRP A 182 5.63 -15.71 2.17
N LYS A 183 6.72 -16.45 1.94
CA LYS A 183 7.11 -17.61 2.78
C LYS A 183 8.56 -17.62 3.23
N GLY A 184 9.34 -16.60 2.85
CA GLY A 184 10.75 -16.43 3.17
C GLY A 184 11.70 -17.30 2.32
N LEU A 185 12.99 -16.98 2.40
CA LEU A 185 14.07 -17.66 1.66
C LEU A 185 14.14 -19.17 1.92
N CYS A 186 13.75 -19.63 3.11
CA CYS A 186 13.77 -21.07 3.42
C CYS A 186 12.81 -21.87 2.51
N ALA A 187 11.70 -21.27 2.10
CA ALA A 187 10.74 -21.88 1.19
C ALA A 187 11.31 -22.00 -0.22
N VAL A 188 12.04 -20.97 -0.69
CA VAL A 188 12.73 -20.98 -1.99
C VAL A 188 13.77 -22.09 -2.03
N HIS A 189 14.65 -22.16 -1.02
CA HIS A 189 15.68 -23.19 -0.96
C HIS A 189 15.09 -24.62 -0.94
N SER A 190 13.97 -24.81 -0.25
CA SER A 190 13.30 -26.12 -0.18
C SER A 190 12.64 -26.50 -1.52
N HIS A 191 12.13 -25.51 -2.26
CA HIS A 191 11.54 -25.71 -3.57
C HIS A 191 12.56 -26.05 -4.66
N CYS A 192 13.76 -25.44 -4.62
CA CYS A 192 14.83 -25.75 -5.56
C CYS A 192 15.50 -27.11 -5.30
N ALA A 193 15.32 -27.69 -4.11
CA ALA A 193 15.90 -28.97 -3.71
C ALA A 193 15.02 -30.19 -4.07
N SER A 194 13.79 -29.96 -4.54
CA SER A 194 12.82 -30.99 -4.97
C SER A 194 12.73 -31.13 -6.49
#